data_AF-A0A822DRE1-F1
#
_entry.id   AF-A0A822DRE1-F1
#
_cell.length_a   1.000
_cell.length_b   1.000
_cell.length_c   1.000
_cell.angle_alpha   90.00
_cell.angle_beta   90.00
_cell.angle_gamma   90.00
#
_symmetry.space_group_name_H-M   'P 1'
#
loop_
_entity.id
_entity.type
_entity.pdbx_description
1 polymer ?
#
loop_
_entity_poly.entity_id
_entity_poly.type
_entity_poly.pdbx_seq_one_letter_code
_entity_poly.pdbx_strand_id
1 'polypeptide(L)'
;RIRQGKGRIRKSKIDYLFYSLADVIVDHYMDVLDTMGTTVESIDNQLMKTVKRDTLESIYDMKRDMLYLRSIISPLKEIIIKLQKEEETEIMQASTNIYLKDLFDHVVQVNDSIDTYREML
;
A
#
# COMPACT_ATOMS: atom_id res chain seq x y z
N ARG A 1 11.37 6.45 -15.39
CA ARG A 1 12.33 7.35 -14.69
C ARG A 1 13.79 7.06 -15.08
N ILE A 2 14.29 5.83 -14.89
CA ILE A 2 15.70 5.46 -15.16
C ILE A 2 16.13 5.73 -16.62
N ARG A 3 15.40 5.24 -17.63
CA ARG A 3 15.78 5.40 -19.05
C ARG A 3 15.83 6.86 -19.51
N GLN A 4 14.98 7.71 -18.95
CA GLN A 4 14.90 9.14 -19.28
C GLN A 4 15.85 10.02 -18.44
N GLY A 5 16.60 9.45 -17.48
CA GLY A 5 17.49 10.22 -16.62
C GLY A 5 16.80 11.22 -15.69
N LYS A 6 15.49 11.06 -15.43
CA LYS A 6 14.72 11.96 -14.56
C LYS A 6 14.96 11.61 -13.08
N GLY A 7 15.14 12.64 -12.25
CA GLY A 7 15.31 12.52 -10.80
C GLY A 7 16.75 12.16 -10.36
N ARG A 8 16.90 11.64 -9.15
CA ARG A 8 18.20 11.30 -8.54
C ARG A 8 18.64 9.86 -8.79
N ILE A 9 17.77 9.01 -9.35
CA ILE A 9 17.96 7.55 -9.43
C ILE A 9 19.26 7.08 -10.11
N ARG A 10 19.81 7.85 -11.06
CA ARG A 10 21.11 7.52 -11.70
C ARG A 10 22.34 8.02 -10.93
N LYS A 11 22.15 8.97 -10.02
CA LYS A 11 23.21 9.61 -9.22
C LYS A 11 23.29 9.02 -7.80
N SER A 12 22.22 8.38 -7.34
CA SER A 12 22.16 7.69 -6.06
C SER A 12 22.73 6.28 -6.14
N LYS A 13 23.03 5.69 -4.98
CA LYS A 13 23.48 4.30 -4.85
C LYS A 13 22.29 3.32 -4.92
N ILE A 14 22.60 2.03 -4.75
CA ILE A 14 21.67 0.91 -4.89
C ILE A 14 20.52 0.95 -3.87
N ASP A 15 20.75 1.50 -2.68
CA ASP A 15 19.73 1.74 -1.66
C ASP A 15 18.57 2.60 -2.15
N TYR A 16 18.87 3.68 -2.85
CA TYR A 16 17.84 4.54 -3.42
C TYR A 16 17.08 3.85 -4.55
N LEU A 17 17.74 2.98 -5.32
CA LEU A 17 17.06 2.16 -6.33
C LEU A 17 16.10 1.16 -5.67
N PHE A 18 16.53 0.50 -4.59
CA PHE A 18 15.67 -0.37 -3.79
C PHE A 18 14.43 0.39 -3.29
N TYR A 19 14.63 1.55 -2.64
CA TYR A 19 13.51 2.40 -2.21
C TYR A 19 12.61 2.75 -3.39
N SER A 20 13.17 3.21 -4.52
CA SER A 20 12.38 3.64 -5.69
C SER A 20 11.52 2.51 -6.29
N LEU A 21 11.93 1.25 -6.14
CA LEU A 21 11.13 0.10 -6.58
C LEU A 21 10.04 -0.22 -5.57
N ALA A 22 10.36 -0.17 -4.27
CA ALA A 22 9.38 -0.38 -3.20
C ALA A 22 8.28 0.69 -3.20
N ASP A 23 8.66 1.95 -3.38
CA ASP A 23 7.79 3.12 -3.53
C ASP A 23 6.75 2.89 -4.64
N VAL A 24 7.20 2.48 -5.82
CA VAL A 24 6.29 2.17 -6.95
C VAL A 24 5.33 1.02 -6.61
N ILE A 25 5.78 -0.02 -5.90
CA ILE A 25 4.90 -1.12 -5.49
C ILE A 25 3.82 -0.61 -4.51
N VAL A 26 4.21 0.21 -3.54
CA VAL A 26 3.29 0.75 -2.54
C VAL A 26 2.31 1.74 -3.16
N ASP A 27 2.75 2.58 -4.09
CA ASP A 27 1.88 3.48 -4.86
C ASP A 27 0.77 2.70 -5.58
N HIS A 28 1.09 1.56 -6.19
CA HIS A 28 0.07 0.74 -6.86
C HIS A 28 -0.94 0.12 -5.88
N TYR A 29 -0.60 -0.06 -4.60
CA TYR A 29 -1.61 -0.46 -3.61
C TYR A 29 -2.64 0.63 -3.38
N MET A 30 -2.28 1.91 -3.46
CA MET A 30 -3.25 3.01 -3.39
C MET A 30 -4.20 2.98 -4.59
N ASP A 31 -3.71 2.77 -5.80
CA ASP A 31 -4.56 2.63 -7.00
C ASP A 31 -5.58 1.48 -6.85
N VAL A 32 -5.15 0.37 -6.25
CA VAL A 32 -6.04 -0.77 -5.94
C VAL A 32 -7.08 -0.39 -4.88
N LEU A 33 -6.68 0.34 -3.84
CA LEU A 33 -7.58 0.81 -2.79
C LEU A 33 -8.62 1.79 -3.34
N ASP A 34 -8.27 2.70 -4.24
CA ASP A 34 -9.22 3.61 -4.87
C ASP A 34 -10.32 2.84 -5.63
N THR A 35 -9.93 1.75 -6.30
CA THR A 35 -10.86 0.86 -7.00
C THR A 35 -11.75 0.09 -6.02
N MET A 36 -11.17 -0.40 -4.91
CA MET A 36 -11.92 -1.07 -3.84
C MET A 36 -12.92 -0.10 -3.18
N GLY A 37 -12.50 1.13 -2.87
CA GLY A 37 -13.34 2.17 -2.28
C GLY A 37 -14.55 2.50 -3.15
N THR A 38 -14.34 2.67 -4.45
CA THR A 38 -15.44 2.85 -5.43
C THR A 38 -16.43 1.68 -5.39
N THR A 39 -15.93 0.46 -5.23
CA THR A 39 -16.78 -0.74 -5.16
C THR A 39 -17.56 -0.80 -3.84
N VAL A 40 -16.92 -0.43 -2.73
CA VAL A 40 -17.55 -0.32 -1.40
C VAL A 40 -18.69 0.69 -1.43
N GLU A 41 -18.47 1.88 -1.99
CA GLU A 41 -19.53 2.90 -2.16
C GLU A 41 -20.68 2.37 -3.02
N SER A 42 -20.39 1.62 -4.09
CA SER A 42 -21.43 1.01 -4.92
C SER A 42 -22.25 -0.02 -4.13
N ILE A 43 -21.61 -0.85 -3.31
CA ILE A 43 -22.28 -1.84 -2.45
C ILE A 43 -23.16 -1.14 -1.41
N ASP A 44 -22.64 -0.11 -0.74
CA ASP A 44 -23.39 0.67 0.25
C ASP A 44 -24.65 1.32 -0.36
N ASN A 45 -24.52 1.91 -1.55
CA ASN A 45 -25.65 2.45 -2.30
C ASN A 45 -26.71 1.39 -2.67
N GLN A 46 -26.32 0.13 -2.88
CA GLN A 46 -27.27 -0.96 -3.13
C GLN A 46 -28.00 -1.38 -1.84
N LEU A 47 -27.28 -1.43 -0.71
CA LEU A 47 -27.84 -1.74 0.60
C LEU A 47 -28.95 -0.76 0.99
N MET A 48 -28.75 0.54 0.69
CA MET A 48 -29.74 1.59 0.97
C MET A 48 -31.02 1.49 0.10
N LYS A 49 -30.96 0.79 -1.04
CA LYS A 49 -32.10 0.67 -1.97
C LYS A 49 -32.86 -0.63 -1.80
N THR A 50 -32.23 -1.77 -2.06
CA THR A 50 -32.86 -3.09 -1.98
C THR A 50 -31.77 -4.15 -1.87
N VAL A 51 -31.74 -4.83 -0.73
CA VAL A 51 -30.80 -5.93 -0.49
C VAL A 51 -31.23 -7.16 -1.30
N LYS A 52 -30.35 -7.64 -2.17
CA LYS A 52 -30.51 -8.91 -2.91
C LYS A 52 -29.40 -9.88 -2.52
N ARG A 53 -29.57 -11.15 -2.88
CA ARG A 53 -28.54 -12.19 -2.67
C ARG A 53 -27.19 -11.78 -3.28
N ASP A 54 -27.21 -11.23 -4.49
CA ASP A 54 -26.01 -10.76 -5.20
C ASP A 54 -25.26 -9.67 -4.42
N THR A 55 -25.97 -8.83 -3.65
CA THR A 55 -25.35 -7.80 -2.78
C THR A 55 -24.59 -8.45 -1.62
N LEU A 56 -25.15 -9.52 -1.01
CA LEU A 56 -24.46 -10.26 0.05
C LEU A 56 -23.21 -10.98 -0.47
N GLU A 57 -23.28 -11.56 -1.67
CA GLU A 57 -22.13 -12.20 -2.33
C GLU A 57 -21.03 -11.16 -2.62
N SER A 58 -21.41 -9.97 -3.12
CA SER A 58 -20.48 -8.86 -3.36
C SER A 58 -19.78 -8.38 -2.08
N ILE A 59 -20.50 -8.30 -0.96
CA ILE A 59 -19.93 -7.95 0.35
C ILE A 59 -18.91 -9.01 0.78
N TYR A 60 -19.25 -10.30 0.64
CA TYR A 60 -18.38 -11.39 1.03
C TYR A 60 -17.08 -11.39 0.22
N ASP A 61 -17.17 -11.27 -1.10
CA ASP A 61 -16.00 -11.21 -1.98
C ASP A 61 -15.13 -9.99 -1.65
N MET A 62 -15.72 -8.82 -1.44
CA MET A 62 -14.98 -7.62 -1.07
C MET A 62 -14.27 -7.77 0.27
N LYS A 63 -14.93 -8.35 1.30
CA LYS A 63 -14.29 -8.64 2.60
C LYS A 63 -13.13 -9.62 2.45
N ARG A 64 -13.25 -10.65 1.59
CA ARG A 64 -12.18 -11.60 1.31
C ARG A 64 -10.98 -10.91 0.64
N ASP A 65 -11.23 -10.07 -0.34
CA ASP A 65 -10.18 -9.38 -1.09
C ASP A 65 -9.44 -8.37 -0.20
N MET A 66 -10.15 -7.65 0.68
CA MET A 66 -9.54 -6.79 1.71
C MET A 66 -8.66 -7.57 2.69
N LEU A 67 -9.11 -8.74 3.16
CA LEU A 67 -8.33 -9.59 4.05
C LEU A 67 -7.07 -10.12 3.36
N TYR A 68 -7.18 -10.50 2.09
CA TYR A 68 -6.04 -10.92 1.28
C TYR A 68 -5.02 -9.80 1.16
N LEU A 69 -5.46 -8.58 0.81
CA LEU A 69 -4.58 -7.41 0.70
C LEU A 69 -3.90 -7.09 2.04
N ARG A 70 -4.67 -7.08 3.14
CA ARG A 70 -4.14 -6.85 4.50
C ARG A 70 -3.06 -7.87 4.87
N SER A 71 -3.25 -9.15 4.52
CA SER A 71 -2.28 -10.21 4.84
C SER A 71 -0.91 -10.02 4.15
N ILE A 72 -0.89 -9.35 2.99
CA ILE A 72 0.32 -9.05 2.22
C ILE A 72 0.99 -7.77 2.74
N ILE A 73 0.20 -6.75 3.08
CA ILE A 73 0.71 -5.40 3.35
C ILE A 73 1.09 -5.22 4.83
N SER A 74 0.39 -5.87 5.75
CA SER A 74 0.69 -5.76 7.19
C SER A 74 2.15 -6.12 7.56
N PRO A 75 2.76 -7.20 7.00
CA PRO A 75 4.17 -7.53 7.26
C PRO A 75 5.18 -6.47 6.78
N LEU A 76 4.83 -5.66 5.77
CA LEU A 76 5.75 -4.65 5.22
C LEU A 76 6.16 -3.61 6.26
N LYS A 77 5.28 -3.29 7.23
CA LYS A 77 5.61 -2.38 8.33
C LYS A 77 6.82 -2.85 9.12
N GLU A 78 6.84 -4.14 9.49
CA GLU A 78 7.95 -4.71 10.25
C GLU A 78 9.24 -4.76 9.44
N ILE A 79 9.12 -5.06 8.14
CA ILE A 79 10.26 -5.10 7.21
C ILE A 79 10.89 -3.69 7.10
N ILE A 80 10.07 -2.66 6.90
CA ILE A 80 10.55 -1.27 6.79
C ILE A 80 11.16 -0.80 8.11
N ILE A 81 10.54 -1.12 9.26
CA ILE A 81 11.10 -0.79 10.58
C ILE A 81 12.46 -1.45 10.78
N LYS A 82 12.64 -2.71 10.34
CA LYS A 82 13.94 -3.40 10.40
C LYS A 82 14.98 -2.67 9.56
N LEU A 83 14.64 -2.32 8.32
CA LEU A 83 15.52 -1.57 7.42
C LEU A 83 15.90 -0.19 7.97
N GLN A 84 14.99 0.50 8.66
CA GLN A 84 15.27 1.80 9.30
C GLN A 84 16.20 1.70 10.52
N LYS A 85 16.18 0.56 11.22
CA LYS A 85 16.96 0.32 12.44
C LYS A 85 18.34 -0.27 12.18
N GLU A 86 18.58 -0.82 10.99
CA GLU A 86 19.91 -1.30 10.63
C GLU A 86 20.91 -0.13 10.64
N GLU A 87 22.08 -0.37 11.24
CA GLU A 87 23.20 0.58 11.19
C GLU A 87 23.63 0.79 9.74
N GLU A 88 24.34 1.89 9.47
CA GLU A 88 24.85 2.17 8.13
C GLU A 88 25.70 1.00 7.64
N THR A 89 25.29 0.40 6.51
CA THR A 89 26.02 -0.68 5.86
C THR A 89 26.61 -0.19 4.54
N GLU A 90 27.46 -1.00 3.90
CA GLU A 90 27.95 -0.69 2.55
C GLU A 90 26.81 -0.57 1.51
N ILE A 91 25.65 -1.17 1.80
CA ILE A 91 24.50 -1.23 0.89
C ILE A 91 23.46 -0.17 1.25
N MET A 92 23.11 0.00 2.53
CA MET A 92 22.09 0.94 3.02
C MET A 92 22.74 2.13 3.74
N GLN A 93 22.66 3.32 3.14
CA GLN A 93 23.19 4.53 3.75
C GLN A 93 22.18 5.20 4.69
N ALA A 94 22.65 5.89 5.73
CA ALA A 94 21.79 6.61 6.68
C ALA A 94 20.87 7.64 5.99
N SER A 95 21.32 8.23 4.87
CA SER A 95 20.52 9.17 4.07
C SER A 95 19.27 8.56 3.45
N THR A 96 19.21 7.23 3.34
CA THR A 96 18.05 6.51 2.78
C THR A 96 16.91 6.37 3.79
N ASN A 97 17.16 6.55 5.08
CA ASN A 97 16.14 6.49 6.13
C ASN A 97 15.00 7.50 5.94
N ILE A 98 15.26 8.66 5.34
CA ILE A 98 14.22 9.66 5.05
C ILE A 98 13.19 9.08 4.07
N TYR A 99 13.65 8.37 3.05
CA TYR A 99 12.77 7.74 2.06
C TYR A 99 12.08 6.50 2.61
N LEU A 100 12.74 5.72 3.47
CA LEU A 100 12.11 4.59 4.16
C LEU A 100 11.02 5.05 5.14
N LYS A 101 11.13 6.26 5.70
CA LYS A 101 10.07 6.85 6.53
C LYS A 101 8.82 7.16 5.72
N ASP A 102 8.99 7.79 4.56
CA ASP A 102 7.91 8.08 3.62
C ASP A 102 7.20 6.77 3.17
N LEU A 103 7.98 5.75 2.80
CA LEU A 103 7.47 4.43 2.46
C LEU A 103 6.69 3.78 3.62
N PHE A 104 7.18 3.95 4.86
CA PHE A 104 6.48 3.47 6.05
C PHE A 104 5.12 4.15 6.21
N ASP A 105 5.09 5.48 6.10
CA ASP A 105 3.87 6.29 6.24
C ASP A 105 2.83 5.87 5.17
N HIS A 106 3.25 5.65 3.92
CA HIS A 106 2.36 5.13 2.87
C HIS A 106 1.80 3.74 3.21
N VAL A 107 2.63 2.81 3.69
CA VAL A 107 2.16 1.47 4.09
C VAL A 107 1.18 1.54 5.27
N VAL A 108 1.37 2.45 6.21
CA VAL A 108 0.40 2.69 7.30
C VAL A 108 -0.93 3.16 6.70
N GLN A 109 -0.90 4.19 5.85
CA GLN A 109 -2.09 4.72 5.19
C GLN A 109 -2.86 3.66 4.40
N VAL A 110 -2.16 2.75 3.69
CA VAL A 110 -2.80 1.62 2.99
C VAL A 110 -3.54 0.71 3.98
N ASN A 111 -2.90 0.32 5.09
CA ASN A 111 -3.55 -0.55 6.09
C ASN A 111 -4.77 0.12 6.73
N ASP A 112 -4.67 1.41 7.05
CA ASP A 112 -5.75 2.17 7.67
C ASP A 112 -6.96 2.33 6.72
N SER A 113 -6.68 2.48 5.42
CA SER A 113 -7.73 2.54 4.38
C SER A 113 -8.46 1.20 4.23
N ILE A 114 -7.73 0.07 4.27
CA ILE A 114 -8.35 -1.27 4.27
C ILE A 114 -9.28 -1.41 5.47
N ASP A 115 -8.85 -0.97 6.65
CA ASP A 115 -9.66 -1.08 7.87
C ASP A 115 -10.89 -0.17 7.82
N THR A 116 -10.75 1.04 7.28
CA THR A 116 -11.86 1.97 7.03
C THR A 116 -12.90 1.35 6.10
N TYR A 117 -12.49 0.83 4.95
CA TYR A 117 -13.43 0.22 4.00
C TYR A 117 -14.10 -1.03 4.54
N ARG A 118 -13.41 -1.79 5.40
CA ARG A 118 -14.02 -2.94 6.07
C ARG A 118 -15.06 -2.53 7.10
N GLU A 119 -14.88 -1.40 7.78
CA GLU A 119 -15.86 -0.85 8.73
C GLU A 119 -17.10 -0.27 8.02
N MET A 120 -16.94 0.21 6.78
CA MET A 120 -18.06 0.69 5.96
C MET A 120 -18.98 -0.44 5.44
N LEU A 121 -18.51 -1.70 5.41
CA LEU A 121 -19.26 -2.87 4.92
C LEU A 121 -19.84 -3.75 6.02
#